data_AF-A0A260YMD7-F1
#
_entry.id   AF-A0A260YMD7-F1
#
_cell.length_a   1.000
_cell.length_b   1.000
_cell.length_c   1.000
_cell.angle_alpha   90.00
_cell.angle_beta   90.00
_cell.angle_gamma   90.00
#
_symmetry.space_group_name_H-M   'P 1'
#
loop_
_entity.id
_entity.type
_entity.pdbx_description
1 polymer ?
#
loop_
_entity_poly.entity_id
_entity_poly.type
_entity_poly.pdbx_seq_one_letter_code
_entity_poly.pdbx_strand_id
1 'polypeptide(L)'
;MRRLQRKLSPSQISECALLLTRIGEQQKAYELLEQLLDENASSGEEATVYPKGHARPRPMAELFEDALMKKDTYGAALCLEILSLTANRAKLKPLVNRMVEKCNVKQEQATILQGFVRLRPQ
;
A
#
# COMPACT_ATOMS: atom_id res chain seq x y z
N MET A 1 12.62 -19.98 -26.81
CA MET A 1 13.24 -19.16 -25.75
C MET A 1 12.13 -18.68 -24.82
N ARG A 2 12.11 -19.09 -23.54
CA ARG A 2 11.21 -18.46 -22.55
C ARG A 2 11.77 -17.07 -22.24
N ARG A 3 11.03 -16.01 -22.58
CA ARG A 3 11.39 -14.63 -22.21
C ARG A 3 11.39 -14.60 -20.69
N LEU A 4 12.55 -14.36 -20.06
CA LEU A 4 12.63 -14.25 -18.59
C LEU A 4 11.73 -13.08 -18.18
N GLN A 5 10.56 -13.38 -17.63
CA GLN A 5 9.65 -12.36 -17.13
C GLN A 5 10.34 -11.74 -15.91
N ARG A 6 10.75 -10.47 -16.03
CA ARG A 6 11.55 -9.81 -15.00
C ARG A 6 10.61 -9.41 -13.87
N LYS A 7 10.56 -10.23 -12.82
CA LYS A 7 9.76 -9.97 -11.62
C LYS A 7 10.27 -8.73 -10.91
N LEU A 8 9.36 -7.85 -10.51
CA LEU A 8 9.70 -6.70 -9.66
C LEU A 8 9.68 -7.13 -8.19
N SER A 9 10.68 -6.73 -7.44
CA SER A 9 10.65 -6.89 -5.98
C SER A 9 9.67 -5.90 -5.34
N PRO A 10 9.06 -6.24 -4.19
CA PRO A 10 8.21 -5.30 -3.45
C PRO A 10 8.85 -3.95 -3.14
N SER A 11 10.17 -3.95 -2.88
CA SER A 11 10.93 -2.71 -2.69
C SER A 11 10.98 -1.86 -3.97
N GLN A 12 11.28 -2.46 -5.13
CA GLN A 12 11.26 -1.75 -6.42
C GLN A 12 9.87 -1.19 -6.73
N ILE A 13 8.81 -1.97 -6.45
CA ILE A 13 7.43 -1.52 -6.62
C ILE A 13 7.15 -0.25 -5.81
N SER A 14 7.48 -0.25 -4.51
CA SER A 14 7.23 0.93 -3.66
C SER A 14 8.03 2.17 -4.08
N GLU A 15 9.27 2.00 -4.57
CA GLU A 15 10.09 3.10 -5.08
C GLU A 15 9.55 3.64 -6.41
N CYS A 16 9.18 2.75 -7.33
CA CYS A 16 8.57 3.12 -8.61
C CYS A 16 7.23 3.82 -8.41
N ALA A 17 6.38 3.33 -7.50
CA ALA A 17 5.10 3.97 -7.18
C ALA A 17 5.29 5.40 -6.68
N LEU A 18 6.29 5.65 -5.83
CA LEU A 18 6.62 7.01 -5.38
C LEU A 18 7.07 7.91 -6.55
N LEU A 19 7.91 7.39 -7.46
CA LEU A 19 8.34 8.15 -8.64
C LEU A 19 7.17 8.46 -9.59
N LEU A 20 6.27 7.51 -9.82
CA LEU A 20 5.07 7.68 -10.64
C LEU A 20 4.17 8.78 -10.06
N THR A 21 3.92 8.77 -8.76
CA THR A 21 3.15 9.83 -8.09
C THR A 21 3.80 11.21 -8.26
N ARG A 22 5.14 11.30 -8.20
CA ARG A 22 5.88 12.57 -8.37
C ARG A 22 5.80 13.15 -9.78
N ILE A 23 5.58 12.31 -10.80
CA ILE A 23 5.39 12.77 -12.19
C ILE A 23 3.91 12.91 -12.58
N GLY A 24 2.99 12.81 -11.60
CA GLY A 24 1.54 12.96 -11.82
C GLY A 24 0.83 11.68 -12.27
N GLU A 25 1.54 10.55 -12.36
CA GLU A 25 1.01 9.25 -12.78
C GLU A 25 0.45 8.45 -11.59
N GLN A 26 -0.44 9.09 -10.82
CA GLN A 26 -0.95 8.56 -9.55
C GLN A 26 -1.75 7.25 -9.73
N GLN A 27 -2.58 7.16 -10.77
CA GLN A 27 -3.37 5.95 -11.03
C GLN A 27 -2.47 4.74 -11.29
N LYS A 28 -1.43 4.90 -12.13
CA LYS A 28 -0.44 3.85 -12.40
C LYS A 28 0.35 3.47 -11.15
N ALA A 29 0.62 4.44 -10.27
CA ALA A 29 1.27 4.16 -8.99
C ALA A 29 0.41 3.22 -8.13
N TYR A 30 -0.91 3.43 -8.10
CA TYR A 30 -1.85 2.58 -7.34
C TYR A 30 -2.00 1.19 -7.94
N GLU A 31 -2.16 1.10 -9.26
CA GLU A 31 -2.17 -0.20 -9.96
C GLU A 31 -0.90 -1.02 -9.66
N LEU A 32 0.26 -0.36 -9.61
CA LEU A 32 1.52 -1.03 -9.28
C LEU A 32 1.58 -1.47 -7.81
N LEU A 33 1.04 -0.67 -6.88
CA LEU A 33 0.98 -1.02 -5.46
C LEU A 33 -0.01 -2.15 -5.17
N GLU A 34 -1.15 -2.20 -5.87
CA GLU A 34 -2.14 -3.28 -5.77
C GLU A 34 -1.55 -4.66 -6.11
N GLN A 35 -0.54 -4.71 -6.99
CA GLN A 35 0.19 -5.96 -7.27
C GLN A 35 0.88 -6.54 -6.02
N LEU A 36 1.13 -5.75 -4.97
CA LEU A 36 1.66 -6.25 -3.69
C LEU A 36 0.63 -6.98 -2.84
N LEU A 37 -0.65 -6.78 -3.13
CA LEU A 37 -1.78 -7.38 -2.42
C LEU A 37 -2.41 -8.54 -3.22
N ASP A 38 -2.10 -8.66 -4.51
CA ASP A 38 -2.58 -9.73 -5.37
C ASP A 38 -1.71 -11.01 -5.23
N GLU A 39 -2.30 -12.06 -4.68
CA GLU A 39 -1.65 -13.36 -4.52
C GLU A 39 -1.25 -13.98 -5.88
N ASN A 40 -2.03 -13.72 -6.93
CA ASN A 40 -1.74 -14.22 -8.29
C ASN A 40 -0.56 -13.49 -8.92
N ALA A 41 -0.32 -12.23 -8.56
CA ALA A 41 0.82 -11.46 -9.06
C ALA A 41 2.16 -12.05 -8.56
N SER A 42 2.15 -12.79 -7.46
CA SER A 42 3.34 -13.40 -6.85
C SER A 42 3.52 -14.90 -7.12
N SER A 43 2.52 -15.56 -7.71
CA SER A 43 2.47 -17.03 -7.88
C SER A 43 2.28 -17.47 -9.35
N GLY A 44 2.76 -18.67 -9.68
CA GLY A 44 2.66 -19.22 -11.04
C GLY A 44 3.78 -18.81 -12.02
N GLU A 45 3.68 -19.32 -13.25
CA GLU A 45 4.67 -19.07 -14.32
C GLU A 45 4.62 -17.61 -14.83
N GLU A 46 3.46 -16.95 -14.74
CA GLU A 46 3.24 -15.58 -15.23
C GLU A 46 3.41 -14.48 -14.17
N ALA A 47 3.84 -14.84 -12.96
CA ALA A 47 4.01 -13.92 -11.84
C ALA A 47 4.88 -12.71 -12.21
N THR A 48 4.37 -11.52 -11.92
CA THR A 48 4.99 -10.21 -12.17
C THR A 48 5.77 -9.68 -10.96
N VAL A 49 5.47 -10.20 -9.77
CA VAL A 49 6.04 -9.78 -8.48
C VAL A 49 6.88 -10.90 -7.87
N TYR A 50 8.00 -10.51 -7.25
CA TYR A 50 8.82 -11.45 -6.49
C TYR A 50 8.13 -11.80 -5.15
N PRO A 51 7.96 -13.08 -4.79
CA PRO A 51 7.10 -13.50 -3.67
C PRO A 51 7.70 -13.22 -2.28
N LYS A 52 8.94 -12.73 -2.21
CA LYS A 52 9.63 -12.42 -0.94
C LYS A 52 9.98 -10.95 -0.86
N GLY A 53 10.02 -10.45 0.37
CA GLY A 53 10.37 -9.08 0.69
C GLY A 53 9.15 -8.21 0.94
N HIS A 54 9.41 -6.92 1.19
CA HIS A 54 8.37 -5.97 1.56
C HIS A 54 8.60 -4.63 0.84
N ALA A 55 7.52 -3.87 0.71
CA ALA A 55 7.59 -2.47 0.32
C ALA A 55 8.52 -1.71 1.29
N ARG A 56 9.29 -0.75 0.76
CA ARG A 56 10.19 0.02 1.61
C ARG A 56 9.37 0.97 2.51
N PRO A 57 9.65 1.00 3.83
CA PRO A 57 8.87 1.83 4.75
C PRO A 57 8.84 3.31 4.39
N ARG A 58 9.98 3.86 3.92
CA ARG A 58 10.09 5.29 3.59
C ARG A 58 9.20 5.67 2.39
N PRO A 59 9.31 5.04 1.20
CA PRO A 59 8.38 5.33 0.11
C PRO A 59 6.91 5.16 0.48
N MET A 60 6.56 4.12 1.23
CA MET A 60 5.18 3.93 1.68
C MET A 60 4.69 5.02 2.63
N ALA A 61 5.56 5.50 3.53
CA ALA A 61 5.22 6.63 4.39
C ALA A 61 5.01 7.91 3.57
N GLU A 62 5.89 8.21 2.61
CA GLU A 62 5.75 9.38 1.72
C GLU A 62 4.44 9.31 0.90
N LEU A 63 4.14 8.16 0.29
CA LEU A 63 2.89 7.93 -0.45
C LEU A 63 1.64 8.08 0.43
N PHE A 64 1.70 7.61 1.66
CA PHE A 64 0.61 7.74 2.62
C PHE A 64 0.39 9.22 3.00
N GLU A 65 1.45 9.97 3.29
CA GLU A 65 1.37 11.41 3.56
C GLU A 65 0.75 12.18 2.38
N ASP A 66 1.19 11.88 1.15
CA ASP A 66 0.65 12.49 -0.06
C ASP A 66 -0.85 12.23 -0.21
N ALA A 67 -1.30 11.00 0.08
CA ALA A 67 -2.71 10.66 0.05
C ALA A 67 -3.51 11.42 1.12
N LEU A 68 -2.99 11.55 2.35
CA LEU A 68 -3.62 12.34 3.42
C LEU A 68 -3.76 13.81 3.02
N MET A 69 -2.71 14.42 2.46
CA MET A 69 -2.72 15.83 2.03
C MET A 69 -3.76 16.08 0.94
N LYS A 70 -3.89 15.14 0.00
CA LYS A 70 -4.88 15.19 -1.09
C LYS A 70 -6.29 14.80 -0.65
N LYS A 71 -6.49 14.41 0.63
CA LYS A 71 -7.73 13.81 1.15
C LYS A 71 -8.18 12.56 0.38
N ASP A 72 -7.22 11.87 -0.24
CA ASP A 72 -7.44 10.66 -1.02
C ASP A 72 -7.61 9.48 -0.06
N THR A 73 -8.87 9.09 0.15
CA THR A 73 -9.20 7.99 1.06
C THR A 73 -8.75 6.65 0.50
N TYR A 74 -8.80 6.47 -0.82
CA TYR A 74 -8.42 5.22 -1.48
C TYR A 74 -6.91 5.00 -1.37
N GLY A 75 -6.12 5.98 -1.80
CA GLY A 75 -4.66 5.91 -1.75
C GLY A 75 -4.13 5.70 -0.33
N ALA A 76 -4.73 6.38 0.66
CA ALA A 76 -4.36 6.22 2.06
C ALA A 76 -4.71 4.82 2.60
N ALA A 77 -5.88 4.26 2.22
CA ALA A 77 -6.27 2.90 2.59
C ALA A 77 -5.37 1.83 1.97
N LEU A 78 -5.04 1.97 0.68
CA LEU A 78 -4.10 1.09 -0.02
C LEU A 78 -2.73 1.06 0.66
N CYS A 79 -2.20 2.24 1.00
CA CYS A 79 -0.94 2.35 1.73
C CYS A 79 -1.01 1.70 3.12
N LEU A 80 -2.10 1.93 3.85
CA LEU A 80 -2.34 1.32 5.16
C LEU A 80 -2.36 -0.21 5.08
N GLU A 81 -3.04 -0.77 4.07
CA GLU A 81 -3.14 -2.21 3.87
C GLU A 81 -1.77 -2.84 3.61
N ILE A 82 -0.99 -2.26 2.70
CA ILE A 82 0.38 -2.70 2.40
C ILE A 82 1.29 -2.60 3.62
N LEU A 83 1.23 -1.50 4.37
CA LEU A 83 1.99 -1.35 5.61
C LEU A 83 1.59 -2.40 6.66
N SER A 84 0.31 -2.81 6.68
CA SER A 84 -0.20 -3.82 7.61
C SER A 84 0.38 -5.22 7.39
N LEU A 85 0.98 -5.49 6.23
CA LEU A 85 1.67 -6.76 5.95
C LEU A 85 2.89 -6.98 6.87
N THR A 86 3.42 -5.91 7.47
CA THR A 86 4.60 -5.97 8.36
C THR A 86 4.42 -5.23 9.68
N ALA A 87 3.43 -4.34 9.78
CA ALA A 87 3.20 -3.51 10.96
C ALA A 87 2.21 -4.17 11.94
N ASN A 88 2.48 -4.00 13.23
CA ASN A 88 1.58 -4.40 14.30
C ASN A 88 0.55 -3.31 14.62
N ARG A 89 -0.36 -3.63 15.54
CA ARG A 89 -1.43 -2.73 15.97
C ARG A 89 -0.92 -1.38 16.46
N ALA A 90 0.17 -1.37 17.23
CA ALA A 90 0.74 -0.15 17.79
C ALA A 90 1.20 0.84 16.70
N LYS A 91 1.73 0.33 15.59
CA LYS A 91 2.16 1.14 14.44
C LYS A 91 1.00 1.56 13.54
N LEU A 92 -0.03 0.72 13.39
CA LEU A 92 -1.15 1.00 12.48
C LEU A 92 -2.19 1.96 13.08
N LYS A 93 -2.41 1.91 14.40
CA LYS A 93 -3.42 2.75 15.06
C LYS A 93 -3.22 4.26 14.82
N PRO A 94 -2.02 4.83 14.95
CA PRO A 94 -1.78 6.24 14.63
C PRO A 94 -2.07 6.58 13.17
N LEU A 95 -1.79 5.67 12.22
CA LEU A 95 -2.05 5.90 10.80
C LEU A 95 -3.55 5.98 10.52
N VAL A 96 -4.34 5.06 11.09
CA VAL A 96 -5.80 5.09 10.96
C VAL A 96 -6.39 6.36 11.55
N ASN A 97 -5.94 6.78 12.74
CA ASN A 97 -6.44 8.02 13.34
C ASN A 97 -6.22 9.22 12.40
N ARG A 98 -5.02 9.31 11.80
CA ARG A 98 -4.69 10.37 10.84
C ARG A 98 -5.53 10.30 9.57
N MET A 99 -5.84 9.10 9.06
CA MET A 99 -6.77 8.95 7.94
C MET A 99 -8.17 9.46 8.29
N VAL A 100 -8.70 9.09 9.46
CA VAL A 100 -10.02 9.53 9.92
C VAL A 100 -10.08 11.05 10.11
N GLU A 101 -8.98 11.66 10.55
CA GLU A 101 -8.88 13.12 10.75
C GLU A 101 -8.71 13.91 9.45
N LYS A 102 -7.96 13.37 8.47
CA LYS A 102 -7.53 14.14 7.27
C LYS A 102 -8.33 13.81 6.02
N CYS A 103 -8.78 12.57 5.85
CA CYS A 103 -9.52 12.12 4.68
C CYS A 103 -11.03 12.23 4.92
N ASN A 104 -11.82 12.20 3.84
CA ASN A 104 -13.28 12.23 3.90
C ASN A 104 -13.88 10.85 4.27
N VAL A 105 -13.43 10.29 5.40
CA VAL A 105 -13.84 8.97 5.89
C VAL A 105 -15.24 9.06 6.51
N LYS A 106 -16.19 8.28 6.00
CA LYS A 106 -17.52 8.13 6.58
C LYS A 106 -17.46 7.34 7.89
N GLN A 107 -18.46 7.50 8.76
CA GLN A 107 -18.53 6.79 10.04
C GLN A 107 -18.42 5.26 9.90
N GLU A 108 -19.06 4.69 8.88
CA GLU A 108 -18.98 3.25 8.57
C GLU A 108 -17.55 2.84 8.19
N GLN A 109 -16.88 3.63 7.35
CA GLN A 109 -15.49 3.38 6.95
C GLN A 109 -14.53 3.50 8.14
N ALA A 110 -14.75 4.48 9.03
CA ALA A 110 -13.97 4.62 10.26
C ALA A 110 -14.11 3.38 11.17
N THR A 111 -15.32 2.82 11.24
CA THR A 111 -15.58 1.57 11.99
C THR A 111 -14.83 0.39 11.39
N ILE A 112 -14.82 0.27 10.06
CA ILE A 112 -14.06 -0.75 9.33
C ILE A 112 -12.55 -0.60 9.60
N LEU A 113 -12.00 0.62 9.48
CA LEU A 113 -10.57 0.88 9.71
C LEU A 113 -10.14 0.58 11.16
N GLN A 114 -10.99 0.90 12.13
CA GLN A 114 -10.72 0.53 13.52
C GLN A 114 -10.76 -0.99 13.73
N GLY A 115 -11.74 -1.68 13.14
CA GLY A 115 -11.82 -3.14 13.15
C GLY A 115 -10.58 -3.78 12.53
N PHE A 116 -10.15 -3.29 11.37
CA PHE A 116 -8.93 -3.71 10.67
C PHE A 116 -7.70 -3.68 11.58
N VAL A 117 -7.47 -2.57 12.30
CA VAL A 117 -6.36 -2.43 13.25
C VAL A 117 -6.49 -3.38 14.45
N ARG A 118 -7.71 -3.57 14.97
CA ARG A 118 -7.97 -4.49 16.09
C ARG A 118 -7.65 -5.94 15.74
N LEU A 119 -7.83 -6.35 14.48
CA LEU A 119 -7.52 -7.72 14.04
C LEU A 119 -6.02 -7.99 13.89
N ARG A 120 -5.16 -6.98 14.00
CA ARG A 120 -3.70 -7.15 13.88
C ARG A 120 -3.04 -7.54 15.22
N PRO A 121 -1.91 -8.28 15.16
CA PRO A 121 -1.13 -8.64 16.36
C PRO A 121 -0.70 -7.39 17.16
N GLN A 122 -0.48 -7.57 18.46
CA GLN A 122 0.00 -6.51 19.38
C GLN A 122 1.38 -6.01 18.97
#